data_AF-A0A930MDX7-F1
#
_entry.id   AF-A0A930MDX7-F1
#
_cell.length_a   1.000
_cell.length_b   1.000
_cell.length_c   1.000
_cell.angle_alpha   90.00
_cell.angle_beta   90.00
_cell.angle_gamma   90.00
#
_symmetry.space_group_name_H-M   'P 1'
#
loop_
_entity.id
_entity.type
_entity.pdbx_description
1 polymer ?
#
loop_
_entity_poly.entity_id
_entity_poly.type
_entity_poly.pdbx_seq_one_letter_code
_entity_poly.pdbx_strand_id
1 'polypeptide(L)'
;VLGVFTPVIVAMIFGITLYTFIGGSYDFTALDVAAKTITPAMPALWLSVINYFALCALTGVSMAFVLGGSVVRIGIAEKGGLLGGTMIGFVISCAAATLFAHIDKVKDVEIPMLMIVHDIHPVLSVIYAFIIFALIFNTAFSLFYATARRFAGSDTRKMRLWMIGIVAAGYACSFGGFRALVGHMYPILGYMGLLLLLVLLLAWLRNHRDIVDEMFLRRKMIRLHLKKHDETREFTAKDQKLFDRLGEKSIADTDALQQDIKDYAKEIIQSPVDTDSFVKKELPMKGNEPK
;
A
#
# COMPACT_ATOMS: atom_id res chain seq x y z
N VAL A 1 -9.33 -10.92 -9.20
CA VAL A 1 -10.74 -10.43 -9.20
C VAL A 1 -10.90 -9.17 -8.35
N LEU A 2 -10.36 -9.11 -7.13
CA LEU A 2 -10.56 -8.01 -6.17
C LEU A 2 -9.96 -6.64 -6.55
N GLY A 3 -8.90 -6.60 -7.35
CA GLY A 3 -8.24 -5.36 -7.77
C GLY A 3 -8.98 -4.54 -8.83
N VAL A 4 -10.10 -5.05 -9.38
CA VAL A 4 -10.85 -4.36 -10.45
C VAL A 4 -11.70 -3.20 -9.90
N PHE A 5 -12.12 -3.26 -8.63
CA PHE A 5 -12.96 -2.22 -8.03
C PHE A 5 -12.20 -0.91 -7.78
N THR A 6 -10.89 -0.95 -7.52
CA THR A 6 -10.09 0.25 -7.24
C THR A 6 -9.93 1.16 -8.47
N PRO A 7 -9.59 0.67 -9.67
CA PRO A 7 -9.60 1.51 -10.88
C PRO A 7 -10.98 2.11 -11.17
N VAL A 8 -12.05 1.35 -10.94
CA VAL A 8 -13.42 1.82 -11.17
C VAL A 8 -13.77 2.96 -10.21
N ILE A 9 -13.49 2.82 -8.91
CA ILE A 9 -13.79 3.90 -7.94
C ILE A 9 -12.96 5.16 -8.21
N VAL A 10 -11.71 5.00 -8.65
CA VAL A 10 -10.82 6.11 -9.07
C VAL A 10 -11.42 6.84 -10.27
N ALA A 11 -11.85 6.12 -11.30
CA ALA A 11 -12.48 6.72 -12.48
C ALA A 11 -13.80 7.43 -12.13
N MET A 12 -14.61 6.85 -11.23
CA MET A 12 -15.84 7.48 -10.75
C MET A 12 -15.55 8.77 -9.99
N ILE A 13 -14.61 8.75 -9.03
CA ILE A 13 -14.22 9.96 -8.28
C ILE A 13 -13.78 11.06 -9.23
N PHE A 14 -12.91 10.74 -10.19
CA PHE A 14 -12.45 11.71 -11.19
C PHE A 14 -13.61 12.28 -12.02
N GLY A 15 -14.53 11.43 -12.48
CA GLY A 15 -15.72 11.86 -13.22
C GLY A 15 -16.66 12.76 -12.40
N ILE A 16 -16.90 12.43 -11.13
CA ILE A 16 -17.71 13.22 -10.20
C ILE A 16 -17.07 14.59 -9.97
N THR A 17 -15.75 14.63 -9.75
CA THR A 17 -15.01 15.88 -9.59
C THR A 17 -15.12 16.74 -10.85
N LEU A 18 -14.95 16.14 -12.03
CA LEU A 18 -15.06 16.87 -13.29
C LEU A 18 -16.48 17.45 -13.47
N TYR A 19 -17.52 16.66 -13.20
CA TYR A 19 -18.91 17.13 -13.23
C TYR A 19 -19.18 18.24 -12.22
N THR A 20 -18.62 18.14 -11.02
CA THR A 20 -18.79 19.12 -9.93
C THR A 20 -18.26 20.50 -10.33
N PHE A 21 -17.12 20.57 -11.04
CA PHE A 21 -16.50 21.84 -11.40
C PHE A 21 -16.88 22.35 -12.80
N ILE A 22 -17.32 21.48 -13.71
CA ILE A 22 -17.85 21.90 -15.01
C ILE A 22 -19.30 22.38 -14.84
N GLY A 23 -19.46 23.70 -14.70
CA GLY A 23 -20.79 24.36 -14.66
C GLY A 23 -21.24 24.82 -13.27
N GLY A 24 -20.46 24.56 -12.22
CA GLY A 24 -20.72 25.08 -10.87
C GLY A 24 -20.02 26.41 -10.60
N SER A 25 -20.76 27.40 -10.08
CA SER A 25 -20.18 28.57 -9.42
C SER A 25 -20.29 28.38 -7.90
N TYR A 26 -19.15 28.43 -7.22
CA TYR A 26 -19.08 28.19 -5.77
C TYR A 26 -18.63 29.46 -5.05
N ASP A 27 -19.36 29.84 -4.01
CA ASP A 27 -18.91 30.87 -3.07
C ASP A 27 -17.99 30.24 -2.03
N PHE A 28 -16.68 30.32 -2.30
CA PHE A 28 -15.65 29.77 -1.42
C PHE A 28 -15.67 30.38 0.00
N THR A 29 -16.20 31.60 0.16
CA THR A 29 -16.27 32.23 1.49
C THR A 29 -17.39 31.60 2.34
N ALA A 30 -18.56 31.37 1.75
CA ALA A 30 -19.65 30.67 2.40
C ALA A 30 -19.27 29.20 2.72
N LEU A 31 -18.58 28.53 1.80
CA LEU A 31 -18.11 27.15 1.98
C LEU A 31 -17.06 27.03 3.11
N ASP A 32 -16.13 27.98 3.22
CA ASP A 32 -15.14 27.98 4.31
C ASP A 32 -15.81 28.15 5.69
N VAL A 33 -16.80 29.03 5.79
CA VAL A 33 -17.61 29.19 7.01
C VAL A 33 -18.32 27.89 7.36
N ALA A 34 -18.94 27.23 6.38
CA ALA A 34 -19.62 25.96 6.59
C ALA A 34 -18.64 24.84 7.00
N ALA A 35 -17.48 24.74 6.37
CA ALA A 35 -16.47 23.72 6.68
C ALA A 35 -15.94 23.83 8.11
N LYS A 36 -15.80 25.05 8.64
CA LYS A 36 -15.36 25.30 10.03
C LYS A 36 -16.37 24.85 11.10
N THR A 37 -17.62 24.58 10.72
CA THR A 37 -18.63 24.03 11.65
C THR A 37 -18.45 22.54 11.92
N ILE A 38 -17.65 21.84 11.12
CA ILE A 38 -17.42 20.40 11.26
C ILE A 38 -16.41 20.16 12.37
N THR A 39 -16.78 19.35 13.35
CA THR A 39 -15.88 18.91 14.42
C THR A 39 -14.75 18.05 13.83
N PRO A 40 -13.49 18.49 13.91
CA PRO A 40 -12.36 17.72 13.40
C PRO A 40 -12.17 16.43 14.23
N ALA A 41 -11.79 15.34 13.57
CA ALA A 41 -11.43 14.10 14.26
C ALA A 41 -10.11 14.22 15.07
N MET A 42 -9.29 15.22 14.75
CA MET A 42 -8.01 15.50 15.41
C MET A 42 -7.81 16.99 15.67
N PRO A 43 -7.13 17.36 16.78
CA PRO A 43 -7.00 18.74 17.21
C PRO A 43 -6.08 19.60 16.31
N ALA A 44 -5.13 18.99 15.59
CA ALA A 44 -4.18 19.68 14.74
C ALA A 44 -4.11 19.07 13.34
N LEU A 45 -4.14 19.90 12.30
CA LEU A 45 -4.12 19.47 10.90
C LEU A 45 -2.86 18.67 10.55
N TRP A 46 -1.68 19.15 10.97
CA TRP A 46 -0.41 18.45 10.73
C TRP A 46 -0.39 17.06 11.38
N LEU A 47 -0.98 16.93 12.57
CA LEU A 47 -1.09 15.67 13.29
C LEU A 47 -2.07 14.73 12.58
N SER A 48 -3.17 15.25 12.05
CA SER A 48 -4.12 14.47 11.24
C SER A 48 -3.48 13.89 9.98
N VAL A 49 -2.60 14.65 9.31
CA VAL A 49 -1.88 14.17 8.12
C VAL A 49 -0.94 13.01 8.48
N ILE A 50 -0.15 13.19 9.54
CA ILE A 50 0.79 12.18 10.02
C ILE A 50 0.04 10.93 10.52
N ASN A 51 -1.05 11.11 11.27
CA ASN A 51 -1.88 10.03 11.78
C ASN A 51 -2.54 9.23 10.65
N TYR A 52 -3.12 9.91 9.66
CA TYR A 52 -3.72 9.26 8.50
C TYR A 52 -2.68 8.49 7.67
N PHE A 53 -1.50 9.08 7.45
CA PHE A 53 -0.39 8.36 6.79
C PHE A 53 0.01 7.11 7.56
N ALA A 54 0.13 7.21 8.89
CA ALA A 54 0.49 6.09 9.74
C ALA A 54 -0.58 5.00 9.79
N LEU A 55 -1.86 5.35 9.76
CA LEU A 55 -2.96 4.40 9.61
C LEU A 55 -2.84 3.63 8.29
N CYS A 56 -2.62 4.35 7.18
CA CYS A 56 -2.42 3.73 5.87
C CYS A 56 -1.20 2.79 5.89
N ALA A 57 -0.09 3.23 6.45
CA ALA A 57 1.13 2.42 6.60
C ALA A 57 0.89 1.17 7.45
N LEU A 58 0.19 1.30 8.59
CA LEU A 58 -0.14 0.18 9.47
C LEU A 58 -0.94 -0.90 8.74
N THR A 59 -1.95 -0.51 7.96
CA THR A 59 -2.78 -1.45 7.21
C THR A 59 -2.04 -2.09 6.05
N GLY A 60 -1.09 -1.37 5.44
CA GLY A 60 -0.29 -1.85 4.31
C GLY A 60 0.99 -2.60 4.71
N VAL A 61 1.39 -2.57 5.98
CA VAL A 61 2.74 -3.01 6.40
C VAL A 61 3.00 -4.49 6.07
N SER A 62 2.00 -5.36 6.23
CA SER A 62 2.17 -6.80 5.96
C SER A 62 2.49 -7.04 4.49
N MET A 63 1.79 -6.36 3.58
CA MET A 63 2.04 -6.46 2.15
C MET A 63 3.36 -5.78 1.78
N ALA A 64 3.69 -4.64 2.42
CA ALA A 64 4.97 -3.98 2.23
C ALA A 64 6.16 -4.87 2.62
N PHE A 65 6.03 -5.69 3.67
CA PHE A 65 7.07 -6.68 4.02
C PHE A 65 7.16 -7.83 3.04
N VAL A 66 6.03 -8.38 2.60
CA VAL A 66 6.00 -9.48 1.61
C VAL A 66 6.63 -9.01 0.29
N LEU A 67 6.20 -7.86 -0.22
CA LEU A 67 6.77 -7.25 -1.43
C LEU A 67 8.22 -6.82 -1.22
N GLY A 68 8.55 -6.26 -0.06
CA GLY A 68 9.92 -5.87 0.27
C GLY A 68 10.90 -7.04 0.25
N GLY A 69 10.45 -8.24 0.65
CA GLY A 69 11.23 -9.47 0.58
C GLY A 69 11.45 -9.97 -0.85
N SER A 70 10.41 -9.92 -1.68
CA SER A 70 10.40 -10.46 -3.05
C SER A 70 10.88 -9.49 -4.12
N VAL A 71 10.95 -8.18 -3.84
CA VAL A 71 11.39 -7.19 -4.82
C VAL A 71 12.90 -7.15 -4.92
N VAL A 72 13.41 -7.73 -6.00
CA VAL A 72 14.84 -7.81 -6.34
C VAL A 72 15.45 -6.42 -6.65
N ARG A 73 14.63 -5.43 -7.05
CA ARG A 73 15.09 -4.06 -7.41
C ARG A 73 14.42 -2.94 -6.61
N ILE A 74 15.17 -2.42 -5.64
CA ILE A 74 14.78 -1.27 -4.81
C ILE A 74 14.48 -0.01 -5.63
N GLY A 75 15.23 0.25 -6.72
CA GLY A 75 15.02 1.44 -7.55
C GLY A 75 13.72 1.44 -8.39
N ILE A 76 13.22 0.27 -8.80
CA ILE A 76 11.89 0.15 -9.43
C ILE A 76 10.82 0.23 -8.35
N ALA A 77 11.05 -0.37 -7.18
CA ALA A 77 10.16 -0.27 -6.03
C ALA A 77 9.91 1.18 -5.61
N GLU A 78 10.97 1.99 -5.56
CA GLU A 78 10.92 3.41 -5.22
C GLU A 78 10.08 4.20 -6.22
N LYS A 79 10.33 4.02 -7.53
CA LYS A 79 9.56 4.69 -8.59
C LYS A 79 8.10 4.23 -8.60
N GLY A 80 7.85 2.95 -8.39
CA GLY A 80 6.49 2.39 -8.27
C GLY A 80 5.74 2.97 -7.07
N GLY A 81 6.40 3.08 -5.93
CA GLY A 81 5.87 3.73 -4.73
C GLY A 81 5.58 5.21 -4.96
N LEU A 82 6.49 5.95 -5.60
CA LEU A 82 6.29 7.37 -5.93
C LEU A 82 5.10 7.57 -6.88
N LEU A 83 5.03 6.79 -7.96
CA LEU A 83 3.94 6.88 -8.93
C LEU A 83 2.59 6.52 -8.28
N GLY A 84 2.54 5.43 -7.51
CA GLY A 84 1.34 4.99 -6.80
C GLY A 84 0.88 6.03 -5.77
N GLY A 85 1.80 6.54 -4.95
CA GLY A 85 1.52 7.59 -3.97
C GLY A 85 1.03 8.89 -4.63
N THR A 86 1.63 9.29 -5.74
CA THR A 86 1.20 10.46 -6.51
C THR A 86 -0.22 10.29 -7.06
N MET A 87 -0.53 9.11 -7.64
CA MET A 87 -1.87 8.81 -8.16
C MET A 87 -2.92 8.84 -7.05
N ILE A 88 -2.64 8.23 -5.90
CA ILE A 88 -3.56 8.22 -4.75
C ILE A 88 -3.74 9.62 -4.18
N GLY A 89 -2.65 10.40 -4.06
CA GLY A 89 -2.70 11.79 -3.63
C GLY A 89 -3.57 12.66 -4.53
N PHE A 90 -3.47 12.47 -5.85
CA PHE A 90 -4.34 13.12 -6.82
C PHE A 90 -5.82 12.77 -6.59
N VAL A 91 -6.16 11.48 -6.45
CA VAL A 91 -7.54 11.03 -6.21
C VAL A 91 -8.11 11.56 -4.90
N ILE A 92 -7.34 11.55 -3.82
CA ILE A 92 -7.76 12.11 -2.53
C ILE A 92 -7.99 13.62 -2.64
N SER A 93 -7.17 14.32 -3.41
CA SER A 93 -7.33 15.76 -3.66
C SER A 93 -8.61 16.07 -4.44
N CYS A 94 -8.90 15.29 -5.49
CA CYS A 94 -10.17 15.37 -6.23
C CYS A 94 -11.37 15.14 -5.32
N ALA A 95 -11.34 14.08 -4.50
CA ALA A 95 -12.40 13.77 -3.55
C ALA A 95 -12.59 14.89 -2.51
N ALA A 96 -11.49 15.41 -1.93
CA ALA A 96 -11.53 16.50 -0.95
C ALA A 96 -12.12 17.78 -1.55
N ALA A 97 -11.69 18.17 -2.76
CA ALA A 97 -12.23 19.34 -3.46
C ALA A 97 -13.73 19.19 -3.75
N THR A 98 -14.16 17.99 -4.16
CA THR A 98 -15.56 17.67 -4.45
C THR A 98 -16.43 17.74 -3.19
N LEU A 99 -15.94 17.18 -2.09
CA LEU A 99 -16.62 17.23 -0.78
C LEU A 99 -16.74 18.66 -0.25
N PHE A 100 -15.68 19.45 -0.40
CA PHE A 100 -15.68 20.86 0.01
C PHE A 100 -16.69 21.69 -0.80
N ALA A 101 -16.82 21.44 -2.11
CA ALA A 101 -17.78 22.11 -2.98
C ALA A 101 -19.26 21.84 -2.60
N HIS A 102 -19.54 20.74 -1.90
CA HIS A 102 -20.89 20.33 -1.49
C HIS A 102 -21.06 20.25 0.04
N ILE A 103 -20.20 20.96 0.79
CA ILE A 103 -20.09 20.81 2.25
C ILE A 103 -21.40 21.14 2.99
N ASP A 104 -22.20 22.05 2.42
CA ASP A 104 -23.52 22.45 2.89
C ASP A 104 -24.52 21.29 2.93
N LYS A 105 -24.44 20.38 1.95
CA LYS A 105 -25.31 19.20 1.85
C LYS A 105 -24.78 17.98 2.58
N VAL A 106 -23.45 17.80 2.64
CA VAL A 106 -22.86 16.52 3.04
C VAL A 106 -22.33 16.47 4.47
N LYS A 107 -22.26 17.60 5.18
CA LYS A 107 -21.69 17.69 6.54
C LYS A 107 -22.35 16.79 7.60
N ASP A 108 -23.64 16.48 7.42
CA ASP A 108 -24.44 15.71 8.38
C ASP A 108 -24.67 14.26 7.94
N VAL A 109 -24.13 13.86 6.79
CA VAL A 109 -24.34 12.53 6.23
C VAL A 109 -23.15 11.60 6.52
N GLU A 110 -23.44 10.33 6.78
CA GLU A 110 -22.41 9.34 7.13
C GLU A 110 -21.46 9.00 5.97
N ILE A 111 -21.97 8.97 4.74
CA ILE A 111 -21.19 8.69 3.52
C ILE A 111 -21.33 9.88 2.55
N PRO A 112 -20.61 10.99 2.79
CA PRO A 112 -20.70 12.23 2.02
C PRO A 112 -20.58 12.04 0.50
N MET A 113 -19.60 11.25 0.05
CA MET A 113 -19.35 11.07 -1.38
C MET A 113 -20.50 10.35 -2.08
N LEU A 114 -21.14 9.38 -1.41
CA LEU A 114 -22.29 8.63 -1.96
C LEU A 114 -23.50 9.55 -2.18
N MET A 115 -23.71 10.53 -1.29
CA MET A 115 -24.77 11.53 -1.43
C MET A 115 -24.57 12.40 -2.66
N ILE A 116 -23.34 12.85 -2.91
CA ILE A 116 -23.03 13.63 -4.11
C ILE A 116 -23.32 12.81 -5.37
N VAL A 117 -22.95 11.53 -5.39
CA VAL A 117 -23.29 10.63 -6.52
C VAL A 117 -24.79 10.46 -6.67
N HIS A 118 -25.54 10.39 -5.57
CA HIS A 118 -27.00 10.31 -5.60
C HIS A 118 -27.65 11.55 -6.21
N ASP A 119 -27.17 12.75 -5.84
CA ASP A 119 -27.62 14.02 -6.41
C ASP A 119 -27.34 14.11 -7.91
N ILE A 120 -26.26 13.50 -8.41
CA ILE A 120 -25.94 13.45 -9.83
C ILE A 120 -26.86 12.48 -10.58
N HIS A 121 -26.92 11.21 -10.14
CA HIS A 121 -27.80 10.21 -10.74
C HIS A 121 -28.06 9.03 -9.78
N PRO A 122 -29.32 8.69 -9.47
CA PRO A 122 -29.65 7.66 -8.49
C PRO A 122 -29.13 6.27 -8.86
N VAL A 123 -29.17 5.90 -10.16
CA VAL A 123 -28.61 4.61 -10.62
C VAL A 123 -27.09 4.54 -10.44
N LEU A 124 -26.37 5.65 -10.65
CA LEU A 124 -24.92 5.69 -10.42
C LEU A 124 -24.60 5.54 -8.93
N SER A 125 -25.46 6.09 -8.06
CA SER A 125 -25.32 5.94 -6.60
C SER A 125 -25.48 4.49 -6.16
N VAL A 126 -26.45 3.76 -6.72
CA VAL A 126 -26.60 2.32 -6.46
C VAL A 126 -25.34 1.56 -6.88
N ILE A 127 -24.80 1.83 -8.07
CA ILE A 127 -23.55 1.21 -8.54
C ILE A 127 -22.39 1.55 -7.59
N TYR A 128 -22.26 2.82 -7.20
CA TYR A 128 -21.22 3.29 -6.28
C TYR A 128 -21.33 2.61 -4.90
N ALA A 129 -22.55 2.46 -4.36
CA ALA A 129 -22.81 1.76 -3.12
C ALA A 129 -22.39 0.28 -3.19
N PHE A 130 -22.70 -0.41 -4.29
CA PHE A 130 -22.25 -1.80 -4.49
C PHE A 130 -20.74 -1.93 -4.54
N ILE A 131 -20.04 -0.98 -5.19
CA ILE A 131 -18.57 -0.98 -5.25
C ILE A 131 -17.96 -0.77 -3.86
N ILE A 132 -18.46 0.22 -3.10
CA ILE A 132 -18.01 0.46 -1.73
C ILE A 132 -18.28 -0.77 -0.86
N PHE A 133 -19.48 -1.34 -0.96
CA PHE A 133 -19.84 -2.54 -0.22
C PHE A 133 -18.88 -3.70 -0.55
N ALA A 134 -18.57 -3.94 -1.83
CA ALA A 134 -17.63 -4.97 -2.24
C ALA A 134 -16.21 -4.74 -1.69
N LEU A 135 -15.72 -3.48 -1.69
CA LEU A 135 -14.41 -3.12 -1.14
C LEU A 135 -14.34 -3.33 0.39
N ILE A 136 -15.36 -2.88 1.11
CA ILE A 136 -15.45 -3.04 2.57
C ILE A 136 -15.59 -4.52 2.92
N PHE A 137 -16.49 -5.23 2.25
CA PHE A 137 -16.74 -6.66 2.47
C PHE A 137 -15.47 -7.48 2.26
N ASN A 138 -14.72 -7.23 1.18
CA ASN A 138 -13.46 -7.92 0.93
C ASN A 138 -12.44 -7.69 2.05
N THR A 139 -12.30 -6.44 2.49
CA THR A 139 -11.34 -6.09 3.56
C THR A 139 -11.76 -6.72 4.89
N ALA A 140 -13.04 -6.63 5.24
CA ALA A 140 -13.57 -7.23 6.46
C ALA A 140 -13.44 -8.76 6.44
N PHE A 141 -13.81 -9.41 5.34
CA PHE A 141 -13.73 -10.86 5.17
C PHE A 141 -12.30 -11.37 5.32
N SER A 142 -11.34 -10.74 4.63
CA SER A 142 -9.94 -11.14 4.69
C SER A 142 -9.34 -10.96 6.09
N LEU A 143 -9.63 -9.84 6.77
CA LEU A 143 -9.14 -9.58 8.13
C LEU A 143 -9.79 -10.48 9.18
N PHE A 144 -11.09 -10.72 9.11
CA PHE A 144 -11.78 -11.63 10.04
C PHE A 144 -11.28 -13.07 9.86
N TYR A 145 -11.14 -13.52 8.62
CA TYR A 145 -10.58 -14.83 8.32
C TYR A 145 -9.13 -14.97 8.80
N ALA A 146 -8.26 -14.01 8.48
CA ALA A 146 -6.86 -14.02 8.90
C ALA A 146 -6.72 -14.03 10.44
N THR A 147 -7.54 -13.25 11.12
CA THR A 147 -7.56 -13.18 12.60
C THR A 147 -8.06 -14.51 13.19
N ALA A 148 -9.17 -15.05 12.68
CA ALA A 148 -9.69 -16.34 13.12
C ALA A 148 -8.67 -17.47 12.91
N ARG A 149 -8.02 -17.49 11.74
CA ARG A 149 -6.99 -18.48 11.40
C ARG A 149 -5.77 -18.37 12.33
N ARG A 150 -5.37 -17.15 12.69
CA ARG A 150 -4.24 -16.89 13.60
C ARG A 150 -4.49 -17.48 14.99
N PHE A 151 -5.69 -17.36 15.53
CA PHE A 151 -6.03 -17.91 16.85
C PHE A 151 -6.37 -19.41 16.83
N ALA A 152 -6.86 -19.93 15.70
CA ALA A 152 -7.24 -21.33 15.57
C ALA A 152 -6.10 -22.28 15.20
N GLY A 153 -5.01 -21.76 14.61
CA GLY A 153 -3.91 -22.60 14.10
C GLY A 153 -4.38 -23.53 12.98
N SER A 154 -4.03 -24.82 13.06
CA SER A 154 -4.41 -25.85 12.09
C SER A 154 -5.80 -26.46 12.34
N ASP A 155 -6.46 -26.16 13.46
CA ASP A 155 -7.72 -26.79 13.88
C ASP A 155 -8.94 -26.12 13.22
N THR A 156 -9.67 -26.88 12.40
CA THR A 156 -10.85 -26.40 11.65
C THR A 156 -12.06 -26.11 12.53
N ARG A 157 -12.24 -26.83 13.65
CA ARG A 157 -13.36 -26.62 14.58
C ARG A 157 -13.15 -25.34 15.38
N LYS A 158 -11.93 -25.11 15.87
CA LYS A 158 -11.55 -23.86 16.54
C LYS A 158 -11.66 -22.67 15.60
N MET A 159 -11.27 -22.82 14.33
CA MET A 159 -11.38 -21.75 13.32
C MET A 159 -12.82 -21.29 13.14
N ARG A 160 -13.77 -22.24 13.05
CA ARG A 160 -15.19 -21.91 12.91
C ARG A 160 -15.72 -21.16 14.13
N LEU A 161 -15.35 -21.57 15.34
CA LEU A 161 -15.74 -20.91 16.58
C LEU A 161 -15.20 -19.47 16.66
N TRP A 162 -13.90 -19.28 16.39
CA TRP A 162 -13.30 -17.95 16.36
C TRP A 162 -13.91 -17.06 15.28
N MET A 163 -14.18 -17.60 14.10
CA MET A 163 -14.81 -16.85 13.00
C MET A 163 -16.22 -16.37 13.39
N ILE A 164 -17.05 -17.24 13.99
CA ILE A 164 -18.37 -16.85 14.50
C ILE A 164 -18.24 -15.77 15.57
N GLY A 165 -17.31 -15.94 16.52
CA GLY A 165 -17.08 -14.97 17.60
C GLY A 165 -16.63 -13.59 17.09
N ILE A 166 -15.69 -13.56 16.14
CA ILE A 166 -15.18 -12.31 15.55
C ILE A 166 -16.26 -11.62 14.71
N VAL A 167 -17.04 -12.36 13.92
CA VAL A 167 -18.16 -11.80 13.14
C VAL A 167 -19.23 -11.26 14.07
N ALA A 168 -19.59 -11.98 15.14
CA ALA A 168 -20.55 -11.51 16.13
C ALA A 168 -20.07 -10.25 16.85
N ALA A 169 -18.79 -10.18 17.22
CA ALA A 169 -18.18 -8.99 17.80
C ALA A 169 -18.19 -7.81 16.81
N GLY A 170 -17.82 -8.04 15.55
CA GLY A 170 -17.88 -7.03 14.49
C GLY A 170 -19.30 -6.52 14.26
N TYR A 171 -20.30 -7.40 14.28
CA TYR A 171 -21.71 -7.03 14.22
C TYR A 171 -22.13 -6.21 15.44
N ALA A 172 -21.73 -6.59 16.65
CA ALA A 172 -21.99 -5.79 17.85
C ALA A 172 -21.38 -4.39 17.78
N CYS A 173 -20.14 -4.27 17.29
CA CYS A 173 -19.48 -2.98 17.08
C CYS A 173 -20.19 -2.10 16.04
N SER A 174 -20.91 -2.70 15.08
CA SER A 174 -21.63 -1.95 14.05
C SER A 174 -22.76 -1.06 14.59
N PHE A 175 -23.30 -1.38 15.78
CA PHE A 175 -24.29 -0.55 16.46
C PHE A 175 -23.74 0.78 17.00
N GLY A 176 -22.41 0.96 17.02
CA GLY A 176 -21.77 2.20 17.46
C GLY A 176 -21.91 3.39 16.49
N GLY A 177 -22.51 3.19 15.32
CA GLY A 177 -22.66 4.21 14.28
C GLY A 177 -21.38 4.42 13.46
N PHE A 178 -21.50 4.55 12.14
CA PHE A 178 -20.34 4.59 11.24
C PHE A 178 -19.43 5.79 11.51
N ARG A 179 -20.02 6.99 11.63
CA ARG A 179 -19.27 8.24 11.84
C ARG A 179 -18.49 8.25 13.16
N ALA A 180 -19.11 7.80 14.25
CA ALA A 180 -18.47 7.74 15.56
C ALA A 180 -17.37 6.68 15.60
N LEU A 181 -17.63 5.50 15.02
CA LEU A 181 -16.66 4.42 14.97
C LEU A 181 -15.42 4.83 14.18
N VAL A 182 -15.58 5.39 12.98
CA VAL A 182 -14.47 5.90 12.16
C VAL A 182 -13.76 7.06 12.86
N GLY A 183 -14.52 8.00 13.42
CA GLY A 183 -13.99 9.19 14.11
C GLY A 183 -13.09 8.86 15.31
N HIS A 184 -13.34 7.75 16.02
CA HIS A 184 -12.49 7.30 17.12
C HIS A 184 -11.45 6.26 16.72
N MET A 185 -11.82 5.26 15.91
CA MET A 185 -10.92 4.16 15.54
C MET A 185 -9.78 4.62 14.63
N TYR A 186 -10.03 5.55 13.69
CA TYR A 186 -8.98 5.99 12.77
C TYR A 186 -7.84 6.71 13.52
N PRO A 187 -8.10 7.67 14.43
CA PRO A 187 -7.07 8.22 15.31
C PRO A 187 -6.27 7.16 16.08
N ILE A 188 -6.95 6.20 16.71
CA ILE A 188 -6.30 5.15 17.53
C ILE A 188 -5.38 4.29 16.66
N LEU A 189 -5.88 3.81 15.52
CA LEU A 189 -5.09 3.01 14.57
C LEU A 189 -3.92 3.82 14.01
N GLY A 190 -4.10 5.12 13.74
CA GLY A 190 -3.00 5.97 13.31
C GLY A 190 -1.92 6.14 14.37
N TYR A 191 -2.25 6.23 15.66
CA TYR A 191 -1.24 6.25 16.73
C TYR A 191 -0.50 4.91 16.86
N MET A 192 -1.20 3.78 16.70
CA MET A 192 -0.54 2.46 16.63
C MET A 192 0.40 2.38 15.42
N GLY A 193 -0.02 2.91 14.27
CA GLY A 193 0.80 3.02 13.08
C GLY A 193 2.02 3.92 13.27
N LEU A 194 1.88 5.00 14.03
CA LEU A 194 3.00 5.90 14.33
C LEU A 194 4.06 5.21 15.18
N LEU A 195 3.61 4.44 16.18
CA LEU A 195 4.52 3.62 16.99
C LEU A 195 5.26 2.60 16.12
N LEU A 196 4.54 1.92 15.22
CA LEU A 196 5.15 0.97 14.29
C LEU A 196 6.19 1.67 13.38
N LEU A 197 5.83 2.79 12.76
CA LEU A 197 6.75 3.57 11.90
C LEU A 197 7.98 4.04 12.67
N LEU A 198 7.81 4.45 13.93
CA LEU A 198 8.93 4.85 14.80
C LEU A 198 9.86 3.67 15.09
N VAL A 199 9.31 2.48 15.38
CA VAL A 199 10.11 1.25 15.57
C VAL A 199 10.87 0.89 14.30
N LEU A 200 10.21 0.96 13.13
CA LEU A 200 10.86 0.68 11.85
C LEU A 200 11.95 1.71 11.51
N LEU A 201 11.71 2.99 11.80
CA LEU A 201 12.69 4.05 11.62
C LEU A 201 13.92 3.83 12.51
N LEU A 202 13.72 3.51 13.79
CA LEU A 202 14.82 3.23 14.72
C LEU A 202 15.59 1.97 14.30
N ALA A 203 14.90 0.91 13.87
CA ALA A 203 15.54 -0.30 13.35
C ALA A 203 16.36 0.01 12.09
N TRP A 204 15.81 0.80 11.17
CA TRP A 204 16.49 1.22 9.95
C TRP A 204 17.73 2.08 10.26
N LEU A 205 17.63 3.05 11.17
CA LEU A 205 18.77 3.89 11.57
C LEU A 205 19.89 3.07 12.23
N ARG A 206 19.52 2.10 13.08
CA ARG A 206 20.50 1.23 13.76
C ARG A 206 21.21 0.28 12.80
N ASN A 207 20.47 -0.27 11.83
CA ASN A 207 20.95 -1.32 10.92
C ASN A 207 21.20 -0.81 9.49
N HIS A 208 21.35 0.52 9.29
CA HIS A 208 21.52 1.11 7.96
C HIS A 208 22.70 0.51 7.18
N ARG A 209 23.80 0.15 7.87
CA ARG A 209 24.96 -0.50 7.25
C ARG A 209 24.62 -1.89 6.72
N ASP A 210 23.97 -2.72 7.54
CA ASP A 210 23.54 -4.06 7.15
C ASP A 210 22.56 -4.03 5.95
N ILE A 211 21.72 -2.99 5.87
CA ILE A 211 20.79 -2.79 4.75
C ILE A 211 21.57 -2.45 3.46
N VAL A 212 22.55 -1.56 3.54
CA VAL A 212 23.41 -1.22 2.38
C VAL A 212 24.21 -2.45 1.93
N ASP A 213 24.68 -3.27 2.86
CA ASP A 213 25.41 -4.51 2.57
C ASP A 213 24.50 -5.54 1.89
N GLU A 214 23.29 -5.76 2.41
CA GLU A 214 22.27 -6.63 1.79
C GLU A 214 21.91 -6.17 0.37
N MET A 215 21.79 -4.86 0.15
CA MET A 215 21.58 -4.28 -1.19
C MET A 215 22.73 -4.63 -2.14
N PHE A 216 23.97 -4.56 -1.66
CA PHE A 216 25.16 -4.90 -2.45
C PHE A 216 25.22 -6.40 -2.75
N LEU A 217 24.93 -7.26 -1.77
CA LEU A 217 24.85 -8.72 -1.93
C LEU A 217 23.86 -9.10 -3.04
N ARG A 218 22.62 -8.59 -2.96
CA ARG A 218 21.57 -8.87 -3.97
C ARG A 218 21.97 -8.40 -5.35
N ARG A 219 22.53 -7.18 -5.49
CA ARG A 219 23.03 -6.66 -6.77
C ARG A 219 24.15 -7.52 -7.36
N LYS A 220 25.07 -8.00 -6.53
CA LYS A 220 26.18 -8.85 -6.95
C LYS A 220 25.69 -10.23 -7.40
N MET A 221 24.71 -10.82 -6.70
CA MET A 221 24.06 -12.07 -7.10
C MET A 221 23.36 -11.96 -8.46
N ILE A 222 22.59 -10.88 -8.69
CA ILE A 222 21.92 -10.65 -9.99
C ILE A 222 22.96 -10.52 -11.12
N ARG A 223 24.06 -9.77 -10.90
CA ARG A 223 25.13 -9.64 -11.90
C ARG A 223 25.81 -10.97 -12.22
N LEU A 224 26.07 -11.81 -11.21
CA LEU A 224 26.67 -13.14 -11.42
C LEU A 224 25.74 -14.03 -12.24
N HIS A 225 24.43 -13.97 -11.99
CA HIS A 225 23.46 -14.74 -12.75
C HIS A 225 23.30 -14.23 -14.19
N LEU A 226 23.31 -12.91 -14.41
CA LEU A 226 23.32 -12.33 -15.76
C LEU A 226 24.60 -12.69 -16.52
N LYS A 227 25.76 -12.71 -15.87
CA LYS A 227 27.04 -13.14 -16.46
C LYS A 227 26.99 -14.58 -16.97
N LYS A 228 26.18 -15.45 -16.35
CA LYS A 228 26.00 -16.85 -16.79
C LYS A 228 25.40 -16.98 -18.19
N HIS A 229 24.64 -15.98 -18.62
CA HIS A 229 23.90 -15.97 -19.88
C HIS A 229 24.43 -14.94 -20.89
N ASP A 230 25.58 -14.33 -20.58
CA ASP A 230 26.26 -13.38 -21.46
C ASP A 230 27.21 -14.15 -22.38
N GLU A 231 27.02 -14.07 -23.70
CA GLU A 231 27.85 -14.76 -24.69
C GLU A 231 29.31 -14.25 -24.70
N THR A 232 29.57 -13.08 -24.12
CA THR A 232 30.88 -12.42 -24.14
C THR A 232 31.74 -12.69 -22.89
N ARG A 233 31.17 -13.29 -21.83
CA ARG A 233 31.85 -13.46 -20.55
C ARG A 233 31.77 -14.90 -20.05
N GLU A 234 32.91 -15.49 -19.70
CA GLU A 234 32.94 -16.83 -19.12
C GLU A 234 32.44 -16.85 -17.67
N PHE A 235 31.40 -17.64 -17.42
CA PHE A 235 30.93 -17.96 -16.07
C PHE A 235 31.70 -19.16 -15.51
N THR A 236 32.39 -18.95 -14.40
CA THR A 236 33.31 -19.95 -13.84
C THR A 236 32.73 -20.68 -12.62
N ALA A 237 33.29 -21.83 -12.25
CA ALA A 237 32.92 -22.54 -11.01
C ALA A 237 33.18 -21.69 -9.74
N LYS A 238 34.07 -20.70 -9.80
CA LYS A 238 34.30 -19.73 -8.72
C LYS A 238 33.12 -18.74 -8.60
N ASP A 239 32.53 -18.35 -9.73
CA ASP A 239 31.37 -17.46 -9.76
C ASP A 239 30.12 -18.15 -9.18
N GLN A 240 29.92 -19.44 -9.44
CA GLN A 240 28.84 -20.23 -8.85
C GLN A 240 29.01 -20.34 -7.32
N LYS A 241 30.20 -20.69 -6.84
CA LYS A 241 30.49 -20.74 -5.40
C LYS A 241 30.31 -19.39 -4.71
N LEU A 242 30.63 -18.30 -5.41
CA LEU A 242 30.40 -16.96 -4.91
C LEU A 242 28.90 -16.64 -4.83
N PHE A 243 28.10 -17.02 -5.83
CA PHE A 243 26.64 -16.87 -5.79
C PHE A 243 26.02 -17.61 -4.60
N ASP A 244 26.41 -18.87 -4.39
CA ASP A 244 25.90 -19.69 -3.29
C ASP A 244 26.27 -19.07 -1.92
N ARG A 245 27.53 -18.65 -1.74
CA ARG A 245 28.01 -17.96 -0.53
C ARG A 245 27.28 -16.63 -0.27
N LEU A 246 26.95 -15.88 -1.32
CA LEU A 246 26.22 -14.61 -1.17
C LEU A 246 24.77 -14.86 -0.73
N GLY A 247 24.16 -15.95 -1.17
CA GLY A 247 22.84 -16.39 -0.71
C GLY A 247 22.84 -16.80 0.76
N GLU A 248 23.86 -17.53 1.22
CA GLU A 248 24.03 -17.92 2.64
C GLU A 248 24.30 -16.72 3.56
N LYS A 249 24.88 -15.64 3.04
CA LYS A 249 25.14 -14.40 3.78
C LYS A 249 23.90 -13.49 3.90
N SER A 250 22.85 -13.74 3.12
CA SER A 250 21.63 -12.92 3.17
C SER A 250 20.85 -13.22 4.44
N ILE A 251 20.17 -12.19 4.95
CA ILE A 251 19.21 -12.32 6.06
C ILE A 251 17.91 -13.01 5.60
N ALA A 252 17.63 -12.98 4.29
CA ALA A 252 16.45 -13.64 3.72
C ALA A 252 16.68 -15.15 3.52
N ASP A 253 15.59 -15.91 3.40
CA ASP A 253 15.65 -17.34 3.11
C ASP A 253 16.46 -17.60 1.84
N THR A 254 17.53 -18.39 1.97
CA THR A 254 18.53 -18.58 0.92
C THR A 254 17.92 -19.20 -0.34
N ASP A 255 17.07 -20.21 -0.20
CA ASP A 255 16.50 -20.94 -1.33
C ASP A 255 15.48 -20.07 -2.08
N ALA A 256 14.58 -19.41 -1.35
CA ALA A 256 13.62 -18.47 -1.93
C ALA A 256 14.32 -17.31 -2.65
N LEU A 257 15.33 -16.71 -2.01
CA LEU A 257 16.06 -15.59 -2.60
C LEU A 257 16.82 -15.99 -3.87
N GLN A 258 17.49 -17.14 -3.87
CA GLN A 258 18.19 -17.61 -5.05
C GLN A 258 17.23 -17.89 -6.21
N GLN A 259 16.04 -18.41 -5.92
CA GLN A 259 15.02 -18.64 -6.93
C GLN A 259 14.48 -17.33 -7.50
N ASP A 260 14.12 -16.37 -6.65
CA ASP A 260 13.67 -15.04 -7.07
C ASP A 260 14.70 -14.34 -7.97
N ILE A 261 16.00 -14.46 -7.65
CA ILE A 261 17.08 -13.88 -8.45
C ILE A 261 17.24 -14.60 -9.80
N LYS A 262 17.11 -15.93 -9.83
CA LYS A 262 17.18 -16.73 -11.07
C LYS A 262 16.04 -16.35 -12.02
N ASP A 263 14.83 -16.26 -11.50
CA ASP A 263 13.64 -15.95 -12.30
C ASP A 263 13.68 -14.51 -12.79
N TYR A 264 14.09 -13.57 -11.93
CA TYR A 264 14.30 -12.18 -12.33
C TYR A 264 15.38 -12.02 -13.42
N ALA A 265 16.50 -12.74 -13.31
CA ALA A 265 17.54 -12.69 -14.34
C ALA A 265 17.06 -13.23 -15.69
N LYS A 266 16.23 -14.28 -15.70
CA LYS A 266 15.60 -14.79 -16.93
C LYS A 266 14.68 -13.75 -17.57
N GLU A 267 13.86 -13.05 -16.78
CA GLU A 267 12.99 -11.97 -17.31
C GLU A 267 13.80 -10.87 -18.01
N ILE A 268 14.96 -10.52 -17.46
CA ILE A 268 15.85 -9.52 -18.05
C ILE A 268 16.43 -10.00 -19.38
N ILE A 269 16.89 -11.26 -19.44
CA ILE A 269 17.47 -11.86 -20.65
C ILE A 269 16.42 -11.96 -21.76
N GLN A 270 15.16 -12.20 -21.40
CA GLN A 270 14.04 -12.29 -22.35
C GLN A 270 13.48 -10.91 -22.75
N SER A 271 13.84 -9.85 -22.04
CA SER A 271 13.43 -8.48 -22.33
C SER A 271 14.21 -7.91 -23.52
N PRO A 272 13.60 -7.08 -24.40
CA PRO A 272 14.28 -6.46 -25.54
C PRO A 272 15.34 -5.38 -25.15
N VAL A 273 15.76 -5.34 -23.89
CA VAL A 273 16.67 -4.33 -23.35
C VAL A 273 18.09 -4.88 -23.35
N ASP A 274 19.05 -4.10 -23.86
CA ASP A 274 20.46 -4.47 -23.79
C ASP A 274 20.92 -4.69 -22.34
N THR A 275 21.34 -5.93 -22.06
CA THR A 275 21.74 -6.40 -20.73
C THR A 275 22.90 -5.59 -20.15
N ASP A 276 23.84 -5.16 -20.99
CA ASP A 276 25.04 -4.43 -20.53
C ASP A 276 24.72 -2.98 -20.16
N SER A 277 23.88 -2.30 -20.95
CA SER A 277 23.29 -1.00 -20.61
C SER A 277 22.46 -1.07 -19.32
N PHE A 278 21.67 -2.13 -19.18
CA PHE A 278 20.83 -2.37 -18.01
C PHE A 278 21.65 -2.59 -16.73
N VAL A 279 22.71 -3.39 -16.78
CA VAL A 279 23.62 -3.63 -15.65
C VAL A 279 24.31 -2.34 -15.20
N LYS A 280 24.74 -1.50 -16.14
CA LYS A 280 25.42 -0.22 -15.83
C LYS A 280 24.47 0.80 -15.20
N LYS A 281 23.24 0.90 -15.70
CA LYS A 281 22.26 1.90 -15.25
C LYS A 281 21.56 1.51 -13.95
N GLU A 282 21.18 0.25 -13.84
CA GLU A 282 20.22 -0.18 -12.81
C GLU A 282 20.83 -1.08 -11.73
N LEU A 283 22.04 -1.60 -11.94
CA LEU A 283 22.81 -2.35 -10.95
C LEU A 283 24.17 -1.69 -10.67
N PRO A 284 24.26 -0.38 -10.36
CA PRO A 284 25.55 0.26 -10.11
C PRO A 284 26.19 -0.31 -8.84
N MET A 285 27.48 -0.61 -8.94
CA MET A 285 28.34 -1.03 -7.82
C MET A 285 29.24 0.11 -7.34
N LYS A 286 28.89 1.37 -7.64
CA LYS A 286 29.64 2.54 -7.17
C LYS A 286 29.30 2.81 -5.69
N GLY A 287 30.21 2.38 -4.83
CA GLY A 287 30.19 2.47 -3.37
C GLY A 287 31.18 1.43 -2.85
N ASN A 288 31.98 1.75 -1.84
CA ASN A 288 33.04 0.85 -1.33
C ASN A 288 32.47 -0.57 -1.16
N GLU A 289 33.14 -1.57 -1.74
CA GLU A 289 32.87 -2.97 -1.40
C GLU A 289 32.93 -3.09 0.13
N PRO A 290 31.84 -3.53 0.80
CA PRO A 290 31.93 -3.80 2.21
C PRO A 290 32.94 -4.94 2.41
N LYS A 291 33.91 -4.69 3.30
CA LYS A 291 35.00 -5.62 3.63
C LYS A 291 34.48 -6.89 4.29
#